data_AF-A0A7Y1Z3Z2-F1
#
_entry.id   AF-A0A7Y1Z3Z2-F1
#
_cell.length_a   1.000
_cell.length_b   1.000
_cell.length_c   1.000
_cell.angle_alpha   90.00
_cell.angle_beta   90.00
_cell.angle_gamma   90.00
#
_symmetry.space_group_name_H-M   'P 1'
#
loop_
_entity.id
_entity.type
_entity.pdbx_description
1 polymer ?
#
loop_
_entity_poly.entity_id
_entity_poly.type
_entity_poly.pdbx_seq_one_letter_code
_entity_poly.pdbx_strand_id
1 'polypeptide(L)'
;MSENKTGRYFKYAIGEIILVIIGILIALWIAEWNNERHERLDERVKLRQIEASLKSDLTIIENAIKTLDDGIAHVGLLDSLLKANVKPINDSLNTLFGAVYGKRLIELNTALYEDLKINGFSLINDDAIRVQLINTFESQYGRLEKIDAMEDNINTVIRPYYLENFNSIQFWNYAQPNDLDKIWSDTYYHNVVNYRLITLQVNQFIRYPETKAEVEQLLQMISEYLK
;
A
#
# COMPACT_ATOMS: atom_id res chain seq x y z
N MET A 1 -52.41 -19.58 66.67
CA MET A 1 -51.47 -20.32 65.80
C MET A 1 -51.50 -19.68 64.42
N SER A 2 -50.51 -18.86 64.01
CA SER A 2 -50.23 -18.58 62.57
C SER A 2 -49.22 -17.46 62.26
N GLU A 3 -48.75 -16.64 63.19
CA GLU A 3 -48.07 -15.37 62.78
C GLU A 3 -46.59 -15.46 62.38
N ASN A 4 -45.86 -16.54 62.68
CA ASN A 4 -44.41 -16.62 62.43
C ASN A 4 -43.97 -17.62 61.34
N LYS A 5 -44.91 -18.26 60.63
CA LYS A 5 -44.57 -19.21 59.56
C LYS A 5 -44.44 -18.53 58.20
N THR A 6 -45.31 -17.56 57.88
CA THR A 6 -45.37 -16.88 56.57
C THR A 6 -44.11 -16.07 56.26
N GLY A 7 -43.54 -15.37 57.24
CA GLY A 7 -42.29 -14.60 57.07
C GLY A 7 -41.05 -15.48 56.86
N ARG A 8 -41.07 -16.73 57.36
CA ARG A 8 -39.99 -17.70 57.11
C ARG A 8 -40.01 -18.14 55.65
N TYR A 9 -41.17 -18.58 55.14
CA TYR A 9 -41.33 -18.97 53.73
C TYR A 9 -41.00 -17.83 52.76
N PHE A 10 -41.37 -16.60 53.09
CA PHE A 10 -41.06 -15.42 52.26
C PHE A 10 -39.54 -15.14 52.16
N LYS A 11 -38.78 -15.27 53.26
CA LYS A 11 -37.31 -15.14 53.25
C LYS A 11 -36.64 -16.22 52.41
N TYR A 12 -37.14 -17.46 52.48
CA TYR A 12 -36.62 -18.56 51.66
C TYR A 12 -36.92 -18.35 50.16
N ALA A 13 -38.13 -17.91 49.80
CA ALA A 13 -38.49 -17.61 48.41
C ALA A 13 -37.68 -16.45 47.81
N ILE A 14 -37.39 -15.40 48.60
CA ILE A 14 -36.49 -14.31 48.15
C ILE A 14 -35.07 -14.82 47.95
N GLY A 15 -34.56 -15.65 48.86
CA GLY A 15 -33.24 -16.26 48.73
C GLY A 15 -33.13 -17.09 47.44
N GLU A 16 -34.17 -17.85 47.11
CA GLU A 16 -34.23 -18.66 45.89
C GLU A 16 -34.26 -17.80 44.61
N ILE A 17 -35.05 -16.72 44.59
CA ILE A 17 -35.05 -15.76 43.47
C ILE A 17 -33.68 -15.11 43.29
N ILE A 18 -33.04 -14.66 44.36
CA ILE A 18 -31.69 -14.06 44.31
C ILE A 18 -30.68 -15.08 43.77
N LEU A 19 -30.77 -16.33 44.20
CA LEU A 19 -29.85 -17.39 43.78
C LEU A 19 -30.05 -17.74 42.29
N VAL A 20 -31.29 -17.75 41.79
CA VAL A 20 -31.60 -17.88 40.37
C VAL A 20 -31.05 -16.70 39.56
N ILE A 21 -31.23 -15.46 40.05
CA ILE A 21 -30.69 -14.26 39.37
C ILE A 21 -29.16 -14.33 39.27
N ILE A 22 -28.47 -14.68 40.36
CA ILE A 22 -27.01 -14.87 40.35
C ILE A 22 -26.61 -15.94 39.34
N GLY A 23 -27.35 -17.06 39.28
CA GLY A 23 -27.12 -18.11 38.30
C GLY A 23 -27.22 -17.63 36.85
N ILE A 24 -28.27 -16.86 36.54
CA ILE A 24 -28.47 -16.28 35.19
C ILE A 24 -27.37 -15.27 34.86
N LEU A 25 -26.99 -14.40 35.79
CA LEU A 25 -25.93 -13.41 35.58
C LEU A 25 -24.58 -14.06 35.33
N ILE A 26 -24.23 -15.11 36.08
CA ILE A 26 -23.00 -15.87 35.86
C ILE A 26 -23.02 -16.57 34.49
N ALA A 27 -24.16 -17.15 34.11
CA ALA A 27 -24.31 -17.80 32.80
C ALA A 27 -24.13 -16.81 31.65
N LEU A 28 -24.74 -15.63 31.73
CA LEU A 28 -24.56 -14.55 30.76
C LEU A 28 -23.11 -14.05 30.74
N TRP A 29 -22.49 -13.90 31.90
CA TRP A 29 -21.10 -13.44 32.00
C TRP A 29 -20.12 -14.43 31.36
N ILE A 30 -20.30 -15.74 31.58
CA ILE A 30 -19.47 -16.79 30.94
C ILE A 30 -19.69 -16.79 29.42
N ALA A 31 -20.94 -16.63 28.96
CA ALA A 31 -21.25 -16.57 27.53
C ALA A 31 -20.57 -15.37 26.86
N GLU A 32 -20.68 -14.18 27.47
CA GLU A 32 -20.05 -12.96 26.96
C GLU A 32 -18.52 -13.08 26.93
N TRP A 33 -17.92 -13.58 28.01
CA TRP A 33 -16.47 -13.81 28.08
C TRP A 33 -15.99 -14.80 27.00
N ASN A 34 -16.75 -15.86 26.73
CA ASN A 34 -16.41 -16.80 25.67
C ASN A 34 -16.52 -16.15 24.28
N ASN A 35 -17.55 -15.34 24.04
CA ASN A 35 -17.71 -14.58 22.80
C ASN A 35 -16.56 -13.59 22.59
N GLU A 36 -16.23 -12.76 23.58
CA GLU A 36 -15.10 -11.83 23.52
C GLU A 36 -13.77 -12.56 23.26
N ARG A 37 -13.60 -13.77 23.82
CA ARG A 37 -12.42 -14.60 23.56
C ARG A 37 -12.36 -15.05 22.10
N HIS A 38 -13.48 -15.48 21.53
CA HIS A 38 -13.56 -15.88 20.12
C HIS A 38 -13.30 -14.69 19.20
N GLU A 39 -13.90 -13.53 19.47
CA GLU A 39 -13.67 -12.30 18.71
C GLU A 39 -12.19 -11.87 18.74
N ARG A 40 -11.54 -11.94 19.91
CA ARG A 40 -10.11 -11.66 20.04
C ARG A 40 -9.23 -12.64 19.28
N LEU A 41 -9.62 -13.92 19.18
CA LEU A 41 -8.89 -14.90 18.38
C LEU A 41 -9.00 -14.58 16.89
N ASP A 42 -10.21 -14.27 16.42
CA ASP A 42 -10.48 -13.92 15.03
C ASP A 42 -9.76 -12.62 14.63
N GLU A 43 -9.79 -11.60 15.49
CA GLU A 43 -9.03 -10.36 15.33
C GLU A 43 -7.54 -10.65 15.12
N ARG A 44 -6.93 -11.43 16.02
CA ARG A 44 -5.50 -11.77 15.92
C ARG A 44 -5.17 -12.56 14.65
N VAL A 45 -6.06 -13.43 14.19
CA VAL A 45 -5.88 -14.16 12.92
C VAL A 45 -5.88 -13.18 11.74
N LYS A 46 -6.86 -12.27 11.67
CA LYS A 46 -6.93 -11.26 10.61
C LYS A 46 -5.71 -10.33 10.62
N LEU A 47 -5.32 -9.83 11.79
CA LEU A 47 -4.14 -8.97 11.93
C LEU A 47 -2.85 -9.68 11.51
N ARG A 48 -2.69 -10.97 11.81
CA ARG A 48 -1.53 -11.76 11.32
C ARG A 48 -1.52 -11.93 9.81
N GLN A 49 -2.68 -12.11 9.19
CA GLN A 49 -2.78 -12.19 7.73
C GLN A 49 -2.40 -10.85 7.08
N ILE A 50 -2.89 -9.74 7.64
CA ILE A 50 -2.53 -8.39 7.20
C ILE A 50 -1.03 -8.15 7.40
N GLU A 51 -0.47 -8.49 8.56
CA GLU A 51 0.97 -8.36 8.84
C GLU A 51 1.82 -9.09 7.78
N ALA A 52 1.44 -10.31 7.41
CA ALA A 52 2.13 -11.08 6.37
C ALA A 52 2.01 -10.41 4.99
N SER A 53 0.85 -9.87 4.64
CA SER A 53 0.62 -9.14 3.39
C SER A 53 1.46 -7.86 3.32
N LEU A 54 1.47 -7.07 4.40
CA LEU A 54 2.25 -5.83 4.50
C LEU A 54 3.75 -6.08 4.35
N LYS A 55 4.29 -7.20 4.86
CA LYS A 55 5.71 -7.58 4.65
C LYS A 55 6.01 -7.87 3.17
N SER A 56 5.07 -8.48 2.46
CA SER A 56 5.19 -8.69 1.02
C SER A 56 5.14 -7.36 0.26
N ASP A 57 4.17 -6.50 0.58
CA ASP A 57 4.03 -5.17 -0.02
C ASP A 57 5.28 -4.31 0.22
N LEU A 58 5.85 -4.35 1.43
CA LEU A 58 7.08 -3.65 1.77
C LEU A 58 8.24 -4.06 0.85
N THR A 59 8.40 -5.36 0.60
CA THR A 59 9.43 -5.88 -0.30
C THR A 59 9.25 -5.36 -1.74
N ILE A 60 8.00 -5.27 -2.21
CA ILE A 60 7.68 -4.71 -3.53
C ILE A 60 8.05 -3.23 -3.59
N ILE A 61 7.65 -2.45 -2.59
CA ILE A 61 7.93 -1.02 -2.51
C ILE A 61 9.45 -0.75 -2.47
N GLU A 62 10.20 -1.52 -1.69
CA GLU A 62 11.66 -1.36 -1.59
C GLU A 62 12.38 -1.62 -2.92
N ASN A 63 11.99 -2.68 -3.64
CA ASN A 63 12.52 -2.96 -4.96
C ASN A 63 12.14 -1.85 -5.97
N ALA A 64 10.93 -1.31 -5.85
CA ALA A 64 10.47 -0.22 -6.70
C ALA A 64 11.24 1.07 -6.45
N ILE A 65 11.54 1.41 -5.20
CA ILE A 65 12.38 2.58 -4.86
C ILE A 65 13.77 2.42 -5.48
N LYS A 66 14.41 1.25 -5.29
CA LYS A 66 15.74 1.00 -5.84
C LYS A 66 15.80 1.15 -7.36
N THR A 67 14.84 0.55 -8.07
CA THR A 67 14.79 0.63 -9.54
C THR A 67 14.39 2.01 -10.05
N LEU A 68 13.62 2.77 -9.26
CA LEU A 68 13.28 4.15 -9.56
C LEU A 68 14.51 5.07 -9.47
N ASP A 69 15.32 4.94 -8.43
CA ASP A 69 16.54 5.75 -8.26
C ASP A 69 17.49 5.59 -9.46
N ASP A 70 17.72 4.34 -9.88
CA ASP A 70 18.50 4.04 -11.08
C ASP A 70 17.86 4.67 -12.33
N GLY A 71 16.54 4.59 -12.46
CA GLY A 71 15.80 5.18 -13.57
C GLY A 71 15.92 6.71 -13.63
N ILE A 72 15.77 7.39 -12.50
CA ILE A 72 15.90 8.85 -12.40
C ILE A 72 17.33 9.26 -12.72
N ALA A 73 18.34 8.53 -12.25
CA ALA A 73 19.73 8.80 -12.56
C ALA A 73 20.02 8.71 -14.07
N HIS A 74 19.53 7.67 -14.75
CA HIS A 74 19.71 7.51 -16.20
C HIS A 74 18.98 8.60 -17.00
N VAL A 75 17.71 8.89 -16.67
CA VAL A 75 16.94 9.93 -17.36
C VAL A 75 17.56 11.32 -17.11
N GLY A 76 18.04 11.59 -15.89
CA GLY A 76 18.72 12.83 -15.54
C GLY A 76 20.07 13.00 -16.23
N LEU A 77 20.82 11.93 -16.40
CA LEU A 77 22.05 11.94 -17.20
C LEU A 77 21.74 12.27 -18.67
N LEU A 78 20.72 11.65 -19.25
CA LEU A 78 20.30 11.94 -20.62
C LEU A 78 19.88 13.41 -20.79
N ASP A 79 19.02 13.92 -19.90
CA ASP A 79 18.59 15.32 -19.89
C ASP A 79 19.80 16.27 -19.85
N SER A 80 20.79 15.98 -19.01
CA SER A 80 22.02 16.77 -18.88
C SER A 80 22.87 16.74 -20.16
N LEU A 81 23.03 15.58 -20.79
CA LEU A 81 23.80 15.42 -22.02
C LEU A 81 23.14 16.13 -23.21
N LEU A 82 21.81 16.04 -23.33
CA LEU A 82 21.03 16.71 -24.36
C LEU A 82 21.13 18.23 -24.23
N LYS A 83 21.01 18.77 -23.00
CA LYS A 83 21.16 20.21 -22.72
C LYS A 83 22.56 20.73 -22.98
N ALA A 84 23.58 19.96 -22.62
CA ALA A 84 24.98 20.30 -22.89
C ALA A 84 25.37 20.09 -24.36
N ASN A 85 24.52 19.42 -25.14
CA ASN A 85 24.80 18.95 -26.49
C ASN A 85 26.10 18.12 -26.57
N VAL A 86 26.35 17.28 -25.56
CA VAL A 86 27.55 16.43 -25.48
C VAL A 86 27.16 15.00 -25.81
N LYS A 87 27.46 14.55 -27.02
CA LYS A 87 27.21 13.18 -27.48
C LYS A 87 28.30 12.23 -26.97
N PRO A 88 28.01 11.28 -26.07
CA PRO A 88 28.99 10.28 -25.62
C PRO A 88 29.51 9.43 -26.78
N ILE A 89 30.76 8.97 -26.66
CA ILE A 89 31.44 8.15 -27.68
C ILE A 89 31.04 6.66 -27.57
N ASN A 90 30.36 6.24 -26.49
CA ASN A 90 30.07 4.83 -26.21
C ASN A 90 28.61 4.42 -26.47
N ASP A 91 28.38 3.11 -26.62
CA ASP A 91 27.07 2.48 -26.85
C ASP A 91 26.09 2.60 -25.66
N SER A 92 26.48 3.28 -24.59
CA SER A 92 25.66 3.47 -23.39
C SER A 92 24.45 4.38 -23.64
N LEU A 93 24.34 5.03 -24.80
CA LEU A 93 23.20 5.91 -25.10
C LEU A 93 21.88 5.15 -25.20
N ASN A 94 21.90 3.91 -25.69
CA ASN A 94 20.68 3.15 -25.89
C ASN A 94 20.02 2.78 -24.56
N THR A 95 20.80 2.57 -23.49
CA THR A 95 20.26 2.34 -22.15
C THR A 95 19.62 3.61 -21.59
N LEU A 96 20.23 4.78 -21.82
CA LEU A 96 19.65 6.07 -21.45
C LEU A 96 18.33 6.34 -22.16
N PHE A 97 18.25 6.09 -23.47
CA PHE A 97 17.01 6.22 -24.23
C PHE A 97 15.94 5.23 -23.75
N GLY A 98 16.34 4.01 -23.36
CA GLY A 98 15.44 3.01 -22.79
C GLY A 98 14.86 3.41 -21.44
N ALA A 99 15.62 4.11 -20.59
CA ALA A 99 15.21 4.52 -19.25
C ALA A 99 14.00 5.49 -19.23
N VAL A 100 13.80 6.23 -20.32
CA VAL A 100 12.72 7.23 -20.47
C VAL A 100 11.37 6.55 -20.72
N TYR A 101 11.33 5.44 -21.48
CA TYR A 101 10.08 4.83 -21.93
C TYR A 101 9.72 3.55 -21.16
N GLY A 102 8.43 3.42 -20.86
CA GLY A 102 7.85 2.35 -20.05
C GLY A 102 7.02 2.90 -18.88
N LYS A 103 6.24 2.01 -18.25
CA LYS A 103 5.31 2.32 -17.15
C LYS A 103 5.88 1.89 -15.79
N ARG A 104 6.17 2.83 -14.89
CA ARG A 104 6.65 2.49 -13.54
C ARG A 104 5.46 2.34 -12.61
N LEU A 105 5.02 1.10 -12.39
CA LEU A 105 3.89 0.73 -11.54
C LEU A 105 4.32 -0.20 -10.41
N ILE A 106 3.57 -0.17 -9.31
CA ILE A 106 3.60 -1.18 -8.25
C ILE A 106 2.19 -1.68 -7.99
N GLU A 107 2.05 -2.99 -7.81
CA GLU A 107 0.79 -3.64 -7.45
C GLU A 107 0.92 -4.13 -6.01
N LEU A 108 0.11 -3.56 -5.12
CA LEU A 108 0.09 -3.92 -3.70
C LEU A 108 -1.19 -4.67 -3.38
N ASN A 109 -1.14 -5.56 -2.39
CA ASN A 109 -2.26 -6.44 -2.09
C ASN A 109 -3.30 -5.76 -1.20
N THR A 110 -4.48 -5.48 -1.73
CA THR A 110 -5.62 -4.90 -0.99
C THR A 110 -6.66 -5.93 -0.56
N ALA A 111 -6.58 -7.19 -1.02
CA ALA A 111 -7.68 -8.15 -0.89
C ALA A 111 -8.08 -8.43 0.58
N LEU A 112 -7.09 -8.56 1.46
CA LEU A 112 -7.34 -8.79 2.89
C LEU A 112 -7.94 -7.56 3.57
N TYR A 113 -7.54 -6.36 3.16
CA TYR A 113 -8.10 -5.12 3.67
C TYR A 113 -9.55 -4.93 3.20
N GLU A 114 -9.85 -5.24 1.93
CA GLU A 114 -11.22 -5.18 1.40
C GLU A 114 -12.15 -6.16 2.12
N ASP A 115 -11.71 -7.39 2.39
CA ASP A 115 -12.48 -8.32 3.24
C ASP A 115 -12.69 -7.75 4.65
N LEU A 116 -11.62 -7.20 5.26
CA LEU A 116 -11.72 -6.59 6.58
C LEU A 116 -12.71 -5.43 6.59
N LYS A 117 -12.70 -4.57 5.57
CA LYS A 117 -13.59 -3.42 5.42
C LYS A 117 -15.06 -3.82 5.32
N ILE A 118 -15.37 -4.90 4.58
CA ILE A 118 -16.75 -5.37 4.39
C ILE A 118 -17.24 -6.15 5.62
N ASN A 119 -16.42 -7.05 6.15
CA ASN A 119 -16.87 -8.11 7.06
C ASN A 119 -16.23 -8.08 8.46
N GLY A 120 -15.28 -7.19 8.73
CA GLY A 120 -14.43 -7.33 9.92
C GLY A 120 -13.91 -6.06 10.57
N PHE A 121 -14.35 -4.89 10.14
CA PHE A 121 -13.76 -3.64 10.64
C PHE A 121 -14.10 -3.41 12.12
N SER A 122 -15.27 -3.86 12.56
CA SER A 122 -15.66 -3.86 13.97
C SER A 122 -14.89 -4.88 14.83
N LEU A 123 -14.23 -5.87 14.21
CA LEU A 123 -13.46 -6.90 14.93
C LEU A 123 -12.10 -6.39 15.41
N ILE A 124 -11.54 -5.37 14.76
CA ILE A 124 -10.27 -4.77 15.19
C ILE A 124 -10.58 -3.86 16.37
N ASN A 125 -10.22 -4.25 17.59
CA ASN A 125 -10.58 -3.53 18.81
C ASN A 125 -9.79 -2.24 18.99
N ASP A 126 -8.56 -2.18 18.48
CA ASP A 126 -7.70 -1.02 18.61
C ASP A 126 -8.03 0.07 17.57
N ASP A 127 -8.53 1.21 18.06
CA ASP A 127 -8.88 2.37 17.24
C ASP A 127 -7.70 2.94 16.45
N ALA A 128 -6.50 2.95 17.03
CA ALA A 128 -5.33 3.48 16.36
C ALA A 128 -4.93 2.59 15.18
N ILE A 129 -4.96 1.26 15.35
CA ILE A 129 -4.73 0.30 14.26
C ILE A 129 -5.81 0.45 13.18
N ARG A 130 -7.09 0.61 13.55
CA ARG A 130 -8.17 0.85 12.57
C ARG A 130 -7.91 2.10 11.72
N VAL A 131 -7.55 3.21 12.35
CA VAL A 131 -7.24 4.46 11.64
C VAL A 131 -6.02 4.29 10.75
N GLN A 132 -4.97 3.63 11.25
CA GLN A 132 -3.76 3.40 10.47
C GLN A 132 -4.01 2.48 9.27
N LEU A 133 -4.85 1.45 9.40
CA LEU A 133 -5.29 0.60 8.28
C LEU A 133 -5.96 1.44 7.18
N ILE A 134 -6.89 2.33 7.56
CA ILE A 134 -7.54 3.24 6.59
C ILE A 134 -6.50 4.14 5.92
N ASN A 135 -5.58 4.73 6.68
CA ASN A 135 -4.56 5.61 6.12
C ASN A 135 -3.65 4.87 5.13
N THR A 136 -3.17 3.67 5.48
CA THR A 136 -2.30 2.88 4.60
C THR A 136 -3.04 2.46 3.32
N PHE A 137 -4.20 1.80 3.44
CA PHE A 137 -4.87 1.20 2.29
C PHE A 137 -5.69 2.21 1.47
N GLU A 138 -6.51 3.06 2.08
CA GLU A 138 -7.38 3.98 1.34
C GLU A 138 -6.63 5.23 0.87
N SER A 139 -5.76 5.78 1.73
CA SER A 139 -5.02 7.00 1.39
C SER A 139 -3.73 6.69 0.63
N GLN A 140 -2.81 5.89 1.17
CA GLN A 140 -1.52 5.69 0.49
C GLN A 140 -1.66 4.83 -0.76
N TYR A 141 -2.31 3.67 -0.71
CA TYR A 141 -2.45 2.83 -1.90
C TYR A 141 -3.35 3.50 -2.95
N GLY A 142 -4.42 4.18 -2.54
CA GLY A 142 -5.24 5.00 -3.45
C GLY A 142 -4.47 6.14 -4.13
N ARG A 143 -3.42 6.70 -3.52
CA ARG A 143 -2.51 7.65 -4.19
C ARG A 143 -1.65 6.96 -5.24
N LEU A 144 -1.19 5.74 -4.98
CA LEU A 144 -0.40 4.97 -5.94
C LEU A 144 -1.22 4.62 -7.19
N GLU A 145 -2.50 4.27 -7.03
CA GLU A 145 -3.40 4.05 -8.17
C GLU A 145 -3.55 5.31 -9.05
N LYS A 146 -3.61 6.49 -8.44
CA LYS A 146 -3.64 7.76 -9.20
C LYS A 146 -2.35 7.99 -9.98
N ILE A 147 -1.19 7.66 -9.40
CA ILE A 147 0.10 7.72 -10.09
C ILE A 147 0.10 6.73 -11.26
N ASP A 148 -0.47 5.54 -11.09
CA ASP A 148 -0.56 4.53 -12.14
C ASP A 148 -1.37 5.06 -13.35
N ALA A 149 -2.51 5.68 -13.09
CA ALA A 149 -3.31 6.34 -14.12
C ALA A 149 -2.56 7.51 -14.79
N MET A 150 -1.73 8.25 -14.04
CA MET A 150 -0.87 9.29 -14.61
C MET A 150 0.22 8.70 -15.51
N GLU A 151 0.81 7.56 -15.15
CA GLU A 151 1.78 6.85 -16.00
C GLU A 151 1.17 6.41 -17.33
N ASP A 152 -0.09 5.97 -17.34
CA ASP A 152 -0.79 5.63 -18.58
C ASP A 152 -0.88 6.86 -19.50
N ASN A 153 -1.28 8.01 -18.94
CA ASN A 153 -1.36 9.27 -19.68
C ASN A 153 0.01 9.71 -20.21
N ILE A 154 1.07 9.64 -19.40
CA ILE A 154 2.45 9.94 -19.84
C ILE A 154 2.84 9.04 -21.01
N ASN A 155 2.57 7.74 -20.90
CA ASN A 155 2.89 6.79 -21.97
C ASN A 155 2.07 7.02 -23.25
N THR A 156 0.87 7.59 -23.19
CA THR A 156 0.13 7.94 -24.42
C THR A 156 0.85 8.99 -25.27
N VAL A 157 1.62 9.88 -24.66
CA VAL A 157 2.40 10.92 -25.35
C VAL A 157 3.77 10.39 -25.81
N ILE A 158 4.41 9.55 -24.99
CA ILE A 158 5.75 9.02 -25.27
C ILE A 158 5.71 7.88 -26.30
N ARG A 159 4.70 7.00 -26.24
CA ARG A 159 4.59 5.80 -27.07
C ARG A 159 4.65 6.08 -28.58
N PRO A 160 3.88 7.03 -29.16
CA PRO A 160 3.93 7.27 -30.60
C PRO A 160 5.33 7.68 -31.07
N TYR A 161 5.98 8.57 -30.31
CA TYR A 161 7.33 9.03 -30.63
C TYR A 161 8.35 7.88 -30.59
N TYR A 162 8.25 7.00 -29.58
CA TYR A 162 9.14 5.85 -29.45
C TYR A 162 8.94 4.82 -30.57
N LEU A 163 7.69 4.53 -30.96
CA LEU A 163 7.40 3.59 -32.03
C LEU A 163 7.85 4.10 -33.41
N GLU A 164 7.84 5.41 -33.62
CA GLU A 164 8.30 6.01 -34.88
C GLU A 164 9.84 6.07 -34.97
N ASN A 165 10.51 6.43 -33.87
CA ASN A 165 11.92 6.83 -33.91
C ASN A 165 12.89 5.85 -33.25
N PHE A 166 12.42 4.79 -32.61
CA PHE A 166 13.27 3.79 -31.97
C PHE A 166 12.91 2.36 -32.41
N ASN A 167 13.89 1.47 -32.32
CA ASN A 167 13.74 0.03 -32.48
C ASN A 167 14.33 -0.72 -31.28
N SER A 168 14.13 -2.05 -31.27
CA SER A 168 14.66 -2.94 -30.23
C SER A 168 14.27 -2.52 -28.80
N ILE A 169 13.08 -1.94 -28.65
CA ILE A 169 12.64 -1.30 -27.40
C ILE A 169 12.45 -2.35 -26.30
N GLN A 170 13.12 -2.13 -25.17
CA GLN A 170 12.96 -2.82 -23.90
C GLN A 170 12.71 -1.77 -22.83
N PHE A 171 11.52 -1.78 -22.24
CA PHE A 171 11.13 -0.78 -21.24
C PHE A 171 12.16 -0.66 -20.13
N TRP A 172 12.46 0.58 -19.76
CA TRP A 172 13.43 0.98 -18.73
C TRP A 172 14.89 0.63 -19.00
N ASN A 173 15.18 -0.19 -20.01
CA ASN A 173 16.49 -0.84 -20.17
C ASN A 173 17.21 -0.46 -21.45
N TYR A 174 16.51 -0.41 -22.58
CA TYR A 174 17.15 -0.21 -23.88
C TYR A 174 16.17 0.34 -24.93
N ALA A 175 16.62 1.30 -25.72
CA ALA A 175 15.94 1.69 -26.95
C ALA A 175 16.99 2.20 -27.94
N GLN A 176 17.02 1.64 -29.15
CA GLN A 176 17.98 2.05 -30.18
C GLN A 176 17.33 3.09 -31.08
N PRO A 177 17.91 4.30 -31.22
CA PRO A 177 17.37 5.31 -32.12
C PRO A 177 17.55 4.85 -33.58
N ASN A 178 16.51 5.06 -34.40
CA ASN A 178 16.55 4.81 -35.83
C ASN A 178 17.50 5.80 -36.55
N ASP A 179 17.52 7.05 -36.07
CA ASP A 179 18.44 8.10 -36.50
C ASP A 179 18.88 8.89 -35.25
N LEU A 180 20.12 8.66 -34.82
CA LEU A 180 20.65 9.26 -33.59
C LEU A 180 20.79 10.78 -33.70
N ASP A 181 21.19 11.32 -34.85
CA ASP A 181 21.40 12.77 -35.00
C ASP A 181 20.07 13.52 -35.04
N LYS A 182 19.04 12.93 -35.66
CA LYS A 182 17.66 13.42 -35.58
C LYS A 182 17.17 13.47 -34.13
N ILE A 183 17.25 12.35 -33.40
CA ILE A 183 16.81 12.28 -32.00
C ILE A 183 17.56 13.27 -31.12
N TRP A 184 18.87 13.39 -31.32
CA TRP A 184 19.73 14.24 -30.50
C TRP A 184 19.42 15.73 -30.65
N SER A 185 19.01 16.16 -31.84
CA SER A 185 18.67 17.55 -32.13
C SER A 185 17.17 17.88 -31.98
N ASP A 186 16.32 16.88 -31.73
CA ASP A 186 14.87 17.06 -31.63
C ASP A 186 14.45 17.71 -30.31
N THR A 187 13.97 18.95 -30.39
CA THR A 187 13.42 19.70 -29.26
C THR A 187 12.23 18.99 -28.60
N TYR A 188 11.39 18.29 -29.37
CA TYR A 188 10.28 17.53 -28.82
C TYR A 188 10.79 16.39 -27.94
N TYR A 189 11.84 15.67 -28.37
CA TYR A 189 12.43 14.62 -27.56
C TYR A 189 13.06 15.14 -26.28
N HIS A 190 13.77 16.28 -26.34
CA HIS A 190 14.33 16.93 -25.16
C HIS A 190 13.22 17.24 -24.13
N ASN A 191 12.08 17.75 -24.60
CA ASN A 191 10.92 18.02 -23.76
C ASN A 191 10.32 16.73 -23.19
N VAL A 192 10.27 15.63 -23.96
CA VAL A 192 9.83 14.32 -23.48
C VAL A 192 10.74 13.80 -22.34
N VAL A 193 12.06 13.87 -22.52
CA VAL A 193 13.04 13.44 -21.49
C VAL A 193 12.89 14.29 -20.23
N ASN A 194 12.82 15.62 -20.39
CA ASN A 194 12.66 16.53 -19.26
C ASN A 194 11.34 16.32 -18.51
N TYR A 195 10.23 16.19 -19.25
CA TYR A 195 8.92 15.90 -18.68
C TYR A 195 8.92 14.56 -17.94
N ARG A 196 9.56 13.52 -18.50
CA ARG A 196 9.71 12.23 -17.85
C ARG A 196 10.46 12.36 -16.53
N LEU A 197 11.57 13.08 -16.50
CA LEU A 197 12.34 13.33 -15.27
C LEU A 197 11.49 13.99 -14.19
N ILE A 198 10.78 15.07 -14.53
CA ILE A 198 9.92 15.80 -13.60
C ILE A 198 8.83 14.89 -13.05
N THR A 199 8.12 14.16 -13.91
CA THR A 199 7.03 13.28 -13.46
C THR A 199 7.50 12.21 -12.48
N LEU A 200 8.68 11.60 -12.70
CA LEU A 200 9.25 10.63 -11.76
C LEU A 200 9.61 11.25 -10.41
N GLN A 201 10.19 12.46 -10.43
CA GLN A 201 10.61 13.18 -9.23
C GLN A 201 9.44 13.67 -8.37
N VAL A 202 8.34 14.09 -8.99
CA VAL A 202 7.19 14.62 -8.25
C VAL A 202 6.16 13.55 -7.87
N ASN A 203 6.17 12.41 -8.55
CA ASN A 203 5.27 11.30 -8.28
C ASN A 203 5.98 10.19 -7.50
N GLN A 204 6.56 9.20 -8.18
CA GLN A 204 7.05 7.98 -7.55
C GLN A 204 8.14 8.25 -6.51
N PHE A 205 9.04 9.21 -6.77
CA PHE A 205 10.18 9.50 -5.88
C PHE A 205 9.75 10.00 -4.50
N ILE A 206 8.61 10.69 -4.44
CA ILE A 206 8.03 11.16 -3.18
C ILE A 206 7.12 10.08 -2.59
N ARG A 207 6.27 9.48 -3.42
CA ARG A 207 5.14 8.65 -2.95
C ARG A 207 5.55 7.24 -2.52
N TYR A 208 6.58 6.65 -3.14
CA TYR A 208 7.03 5.31 -2.71
C TYR A 208 7.64 5.33 -1.31
N PRO A 209 8.56 6.25 -0.95
CA PRO A 209 9.06 6.35 0.42
C PRO A 209 7.99 6.71 1.45
N GLU A 210 7.05 7.60 1.12
CA GLU A 210 5.90 7.91 2.00
C GLU A 210 5.05 6.67 2.27
N THR A 211 4.73 5.90 1.23
CA THR A 211 3.95 4.65 1.37
C THR A 211 4.73 3.62 2.18
N LYS A 212 6.03 3.49 1.94
CA LYS A 212 6.91 2.61 2.72
C LYS A 212 6.82 2.93 4.22
N ALA A 213 6.99 4.19 4.60
CA ALA A 213 6.97 4.60 6.00
C ALA A 213 5.63 4.28 6.68
N GLU A 214 4.52 4.45 5.95
CA GLU A 214 3.17 4.16 6.45
C GLU A 214 2.91 2.66 6.62
N VAL A 215 3.44 1.85 5.70
CA VAL A 215 3.41 0.38 5.80
C VAL A 215 4.27 -0.09 6.98
N GLU A 216 5.47 0.47 7.16
CA GLU A 216 6.35 0.14 8.30
C GLU A 216 5.71 0.51 9.64
N GLN A 217 5.08 1.69 9.73
CA GLN A 217 4.36 2.13 10.92
C GLN A 217 3.20 1.17 11.26
N LEU A 218 2.35 0.85 10.28
CA LEU A 218 1.25 -0.07 10.49
C LEU A 218 1.75 -1.46 10.90
N LEU A 219 2.81 -1.94 10.25
CA LEU A 219 3.41 -3.22 10.56
C LEU A 219 3.92 -3.26 12.01
N GLN A 220 4.61 -2.19 12.45
CA GLN A 220 5.08 -2.08 13.83
C GLN A 220 3.91 -2.11 14.83
N MET A 221 2.86 -1.31 14.59
CA MET A 221 1.68 -1.26 15.45
C MET A 221 1.01 -2.64 15.58
N ILE A 222 0.83 -3.34 14.47
CA ILE A 222 0.24 -4.69 14.47
C ILE A 222 1.16 -5.67 15.20
N SER A 223 2.47 -5.67 14.92
CA SER A 223 3.41 -6.57 15.58
C SER A 223 3.50 -6.32 17.09
N GLU A 224 3.36 -5.08 17.56
CA GLU A 224 3.31 -4.73 18.98
C GLU A 224 2.01 -5.19 19.63
N TYR A 225 0.87 -4.98 18.99
CA TYR A 225 -0.44 -5.44 19.47
C TYR A 225 -0.55 -6.98 19.54
N LEU A 226 0.16 -7.68 18.64
CA LEU A 226 0.16 -9.13 18.57
C LEU A 226 1.13 -9.82 19.53
N LYS A 227 1.98 -9.11 20.28
CA LYS A 227 2.84 -9.70 21.33
C LYS A 227 2.00 -10.16 22.51
#